data_AF-A0A968YJX6-F1
#
_entry.id   AF-A0A968YJX6-F1
#
_cell.length_a   1.000
_cell.length_b   1.000
_cell.length_c   1.000
_cell.angle_alpha   90.00
_cell.angle_beta   90.00
_cell.angle_gamma   90.00
#
_symmetry.space_group_name_H-M   'P 1'
#
loop_
_entity.id
_entity.type
_entity.pdbx_description
1 polymer ?
#
loop_
_entity_poly.entity_id
_entity_poly.type
_entity_poly.pdbx_seq_one_letter_code
_entity_poly.pdbx_strand_id
1 'polypeptide(L)' 'MVQQIRHDELQYICVIPVESITGNQEEEIMTFGASADEAKHQAKELLANNYKCKQSQVVELMQQAKIELIGQWCSANTHA' A
#
# COMPACT_ATOMS: atom_id res chain seq x y z
N MET A 1 14.72 6.28 -8.34
CA MET A 1 15.00 4.88 -7.97
C MET A 1 13.76 4.07 -8.32
N VAL A 2 13.86 3.10 -9.23
CA VAL A 2 12.73 2.22 -9.63
C VAL A 2 12.84 0.94 -8.82
N GLN A 3 11.81 0.59 -8.04
CA GLN A 3 11.77 -0.67 -7.32
C GLN A 3 11.55 -1.81 -8.34
N GLN A 4 12.47 -2.77 -8.38
CA GLN A 4 12.34 -3.95 -9.24
C GLN A 4 11.30 -4.90 -8.64
N ILE A 5 10.20 -5.12 -9.36
CA ILE A 5 9.16 -6.10 -9.01
C ILE A 5 9.80 -7.49 -9.11
N ARG A 6 9.97 -8.18 -7.97
CA ARG A 6 10.46 -9.56 -7.94
C ARG A 6 9.43 -10.47 -8.59
N HIS A 7 9.86 -11.22 -9.60
CA HIS A 7 8.99 -11.87 -10.58
C HIS A 7 8.28 -13.14 -10.10
N ASP A 8 8.18 -13.45 -8.80
CA ASP A 8 7.53 -14.70 -8.35
C ASP A 8 6.92 -14.67 -6.93
N GLU A 9 6.67 -13.49 -6.39
CA GLU A 9 6.13 -13.35 -5.03
C GLU A 9 4.75 -12.68 -5.08
N LEU A 10 3.80 -13.22 -4.30
CA LEU A 10 2.51 -12.59 -4.07
C LEU A 10 2.77 -11.18 -3.53
N GLN A 11 2.30 -10.16 -4.22
CA GLN A 11 2.41 -8.79 -3.75
C GLN A 11 1.06 -8.32 -3.24
N TYR A 12 1.04 -7.85 -2.01
CA TYR A 12 -0.11 -7.20 -1.44
C TYR A 12 0.12 -5.70 -1.53
N ILE A 13 -0.91 -4.98 -1.94
CA ILE A 13 -0.95 -3.52 -1.90
C ILE A 13 -1.89 -3.08 -0.78
N CYS A 14 -1.43 -2.12 0.02
CA CYS A 14 -2.26 -1.37 0.94
C CYS A 14 -2.51 0.01 0.34
N VAL A 15 -3.78 0.26 0.00
CA VAL A 15 -4.25 1.53 -0.56
C VAL A 15 -4.96 2.32 0.53
N ILE A 16 -4.53 3.55 0.76
CA ILE A 16 -5.05 4.42 1.82
C ILE A 16 -5.52 5.72 1.20
N PRO A 17 -6.81 6.05 1.29
CA PRO A 17 -7.28 7.37 0.91
C PRO A 17 -6.71 8.40 1.88
N VAL A 18 -6.11 9.47 1.37
CA VAL A 18 -5.45 10.51 2.21
C VAL A 18 -6.10 11.89 2.10
N GLU A 19 -7.33 11.95 1.57
CA GLU A 19 -8.14 13.16 1.53
C GLU A 19 -8.19 13.89 2.89
N SER A 20 -8.30 13.15 3.99
CA SER A 20 -8.41 13.74 5.33
C SER A 20 -7.15 14.47 5.79
N ILE A 21 -6.00 14.22 5.18
CA ILE A 21 -4.72 14.86 5.52
C ILE A 21 -4.18 15.76 4.41
N THR A 22 -4.53 15.52 3.14
CA THR A 22 -4.06 16.33 2.00
C THR A 22 -5.12 17.28 1.44
N GLY A 23 -6.41 17.05 1.76
CA GLY A 23 -7.54 17.79 1.20
C GLY A 23 -7.86 17.45 -0.25
N ASN A 24 -7.24 16.41 -0.81
CA ASN A 24 -7.45 15.97 -2.19
C ASN A 24 -8.10 14.58 -2.23
N GLN A 25 -9.28 14.48 -2.84
CA GLN A 25 -10.06 13.25 -2.93
C GLN A 25 -9.44 12.20 -3.87
N GLU A 26 -8.60 12.64 -4.80
CA GLU A 26 -7.96 11.76 -5.78
C GLU A 26 -6.61 11.22 -5.29
N GLU A 27 -6.14 11.66 -4.13
CA GLU A 27 -4.83 11.27 -3.61
C GLU A 27 -4.92 10.04 -2.71
N GLU A 28 -4.10 9.04 -3.04
CA GLU A 28 -4.00 7.77 -2.32
C GLU A 28 -2.54 7.44 -2.03
N ILE A 29 -2.29 6.88 -0.85
CA ILE A 29 -1.02 6.24 -0.51
C ILE A 29 -1.11 4.76 -0.86
N MET A 30 -0.10 4.27 -1.56
CA MET A 30 0.04 2.87 -1.93
C MET A 30 1.34 2.31 -1.37
N THR A 31 1.26 1.28 -0.53
CA THR A 31 2.43 0.52 -0.06
C THR A 31 2.35 -0.95 -0.44
N PHE A 32 3.50 -1.55 -0.68
CA PHE A 32 3.62 -2.93 -1.16
C PHE A 32 4.30 -3.80 -0.10
N GLY A 33 3.93 -5.07 -0.05
CA GLY A 33 4.58 -6.07 0.79
C GLY A 33 4.37 -7.48 0.24
N ALA A 34 5.23 -8.42 0.64
CA ALA A 34 5.08 -9.84 0.31
C ALA A 34 3.91 -10.51 1.09
N SER A 35 3.35 -9.80 2.07
CA SER A 35 2.14 -10.18 2.80
C SER A 35 1.25 -8.97 3.08
N ALA A 36 -0.03 -9.22 3.39
CA ALA A 36 -0.96 -8.18 3.81
C ALA A 36 -0.47 -7.42 5.05
N ASP A 37 0.14 -8.13 6.01
CA ASP A 37 0.65 -7.52 7.24
C ASP A 37 1.89 -6.66 6.99
N GLU A 38 2.78 -7.09 6.09
CA GLU A 38 3.92 -6.29 5.65
C GLU A 38 3.47 -5.03 4.91
N ALA A 39 2.52 -5.14 3.98
CA ALA A 39 1.98 -3.99 3.26
C ALA A 39 1.35 -2.97 4.23
N LYS A 40 0.60 -3.44 5.23
CA LYS A 40 0.05 -2.59 6.32
C LYS A 40 1.14 -1.98 7.19
N HIS A 41 2.19 -2.72 7.50
CA HIS A 41 3.30 -2.21 8.30
C HIS A 41 4.00 -1.06 7.59
N GLN A 42 4.36 -1.25 6.32
CA GLN A 42 4.95 -0.23 5.46
C GLN A 42 4.07 1.02 5.38
N ALA A 43 2.74 0.84 5.25
CA ALA A 43 1.77 1.93 5.26
C ALA A 43 1.81 2.74 6.56
N LYS A 44 1.77 2.06 7.71
CA LYS A 44 1.82 2.72 9.03
C LYS A 44 3.10 3.50 9.24
N GLU A 45 4.24 2.90 8.87
CA GLU A 45 5.54 3.56 8.97
C GLU A 45 5.60 4.80 8.06
N LEU A 46 5.09 4.71 6.83
CA LEU A 46 5.07 5.82 5.90
C LEU A 46 4.16 6.96 6.40
N LEU A 47 2.98 6.65 6.92
CA LEU A 47 2.08 7.64 7.53
C LEU A 47 2.73 8.33 8.74
N ALA A 48 3.37 7.57 9.63
CA ALA A 48 3.99 8.12 10.83
C ALA A 48 5.28 8.91 10.52
N ASN A 49 6.12 8.40 9.62
CA ASN A 49 7.46 8.94 9.38
C ASN A 49 7.46 10.04 8.32
N ASN A 50 6.71 9.88 7.23
CA ASN A 50 6.73 10.81 6.11
C ASN A 50 5.63 11.87 6.25
N TYR A 51 4.41 11.44 6.56
CA TYR A 51 3.26 12.34 6.71
C TYR A 51 3.09 12.88 8.13
N LYS A 52 3.94 12.44 9.08
CA LYS A 52 3.94 12.86 10.49
C LYS A 52 2.58 12.69 11.16
N CYS A 53 1.79 11.71 10.71
CA CYS A 53 0.49 11.42 11.28
C CYS A 53 0.64 10.97 12.73
N LYS A 54 -0.27 11.43 13.60
CA LYS A 54 -0.36 10.95 14.98
C LYS A 54 -0.89 9.52 15.00
N GLN A 55 -0.64 8.79 16.09
CA GLN A 55 -1.12 7.41 16.23
C GLN A 55 -2.63 7.26 16.01
N SER A 56 -3.44 8.20 16.51
CA SER A 56 -4.90 8.20 16.28
C SER A 56 -5.26 8.33 14.79
N GLN A 57 -4.60 9.24 14.07
CA GLN A 57 -4.80 9.45 12.65
C GLN A 57 -4.35 8.25 11.82
N VAL A 58 -3.23 7.62 12.21
CA VAL A 58 -2.76 6.38 11.57
C VAL A 58 -3.82 5.29 11.72
N VAL A 59 -4.41 5.13 12.91
CA VAL A 59 -5.47 4.13 13.12
C VAL A 59 -6.70 4.43 12.27
N GLU A 60 -7.15 5.68 12.21
CA GLU A 60 -8.30 6.10 11.39
C GLU A 60 -8.06 5.86 9.89
N LEU A 61 -6.90 6.26 9.37
CA LEU A 61 -6.53 6.04 7.97
C LEU A 61 -6.42 4.55 7.66
N MET A 62 -5.84 3.75 8.56
CA MET A 62 -5.73 2.31 8.38
C MET A 62 -7.08 1.56 8.44
N GLN A 63 -8.11 2.13 9.06
CA GLN A 63 -9.47 1.57 9.02
C GLN A 63 -10.13 1.77 7.65
N GLN A 64 -9.76 2.82 6.94
CA GLN A 64 -10.23 3.14 5.59
C GLN A 64 -9.39 2.45 4.51
N ALA A 65 -8.21 1.96 4.90
CA ALA A 65 -7.29 1.29 4.00
C ALA A 65 -7.87 -0.01 3.43
N LYS A 66 -7.65 -0.22 2.13
CA LYS A 66 -7.98 -1.46 1.43
C LYS A 66 -6.70 -2.26 1.20
N ILE A 67 -6.81 -3.57 1.35
CA ILE A 67 -5.73 -4.48 0.99
C ILE A 67 -6.16 -5.26 -0.24
N GLU A 68 -5.35 -5.20 -1.28
CA GLU A 68 -5.58 -5.94 -2.50
C GLU A 68 -4.40 -6.87 -2.77
N LEU A 69 -4.70 -8.05 -3.29
CA LEU A 69 -3.67 -8.96 -3.77
C LEU A 69 -3.41 -8.64 -5.23
N ILE A 70 -2.19 -8.19 -5.52
CA ILE A 70 -1.69 -8.05 -6.88
C ILE A 70 -1.11 -9.40 -7.27
N GLY A 71 -1.87 -10.16 -8.07
CA GLY A 71 -1.32 -11.29 -8.82
C GLY A 71 -0.23 -10.79 -9.77
N GLN A 72 0.76 -11.63 -10.10
CA GLN A 72 1.88 -11.27 -10.98
C GLN A 72 1.38 -10.54 -12.24
N TRP A 73 1.60 -9.22 -12.29
CA TRP A 73 1.21 -8.37 -13.43
C TRP A 73 1.97 -8.77 -14.72
N CYS A 74 3.14 -9.41 -14.57
CA CYS A 74 4.07 -9.71 -15.65
C CYS A 74 4.50 -11.19 -15.73
N SER A 75 3.74 -12.14 -15.18
CA SER A 75 3.95 -13.53 -15.59
C SER A 75 3.37 -13.66 -17.00
N ALA A 76 4.18 -14.10 -17.97
CA ALA A 76 3.63 -14.43 -19.28
C ALA A 76 2.47 -15.39 -19.02
N ASN A 77 1.25 -15.01 -19.42
CA ASN A 77 0.14 -15.95 -19.52
C ASN A 77 0.56 -16.99 -20.57
N THR A 78 1.37 -17.97 -20.19
CA THR A 78 1.50 -19.23 -20.91
C THR A 78 0.25 -20.04 -20.62
N HIS A 79 -0.89 -19.52 -21.11
CA HIS A 79 -1.96 -20.36 -21.59
C HIS A 79 -1.54 -20.83 -22.98
N ALA A 80 -1.01 -22.05 -23.05
CA ALA A 80 -0.94 -22.86 -24.25
C ALA A 80 -1.28 -24.30 -23.87
#